data_AF-A0A4Q9GU19-F1
#
_entry.id   AF-A0A4Q9GU19-F1
#
_cell.length_a   1.000
_cell.length_b   1.000
_cell.length_c   1.000
_cell.angle_alpha   90.00
_cell.angle_beta   90.00
_cell.angle_gamma   90.00
#
_symmetry.space_group_name_H-M   'P 1'
#
loop_
_entity.id
_entity.type
_entity.pdbx_description
1 polymer ?
#
loop_
_entity_poly.entity_id
_entity_poly.type
_entity_poly.pdbx_seq_one_letter_code
_entity_poly.pdbx_strand_id
1 'polypeptide(L)'
;MDFYSFAPVAAVLDLAYAGVTALIDFFTPLAGSFAAALAVVALTLIVRTALIPVGRSQVRAEFTRRRLAPRLQAISRKYRDKPELLQQKTLALYKEENASPFAGIGPALLQAPVVSIVYGLFIVASINGHPNDLLGHELFGVSLGTSLLAQLAAPDILPGALVFAVLLTVIAVVAAVSRIVALRFTANQPVDATAPGAERMKLLGAWLSWLPFLTVLFAGVVPLAATLYLTVTTTWTLVERSILRRVLAPKDAGVQV
;
A
#
# COMPACT_ATOMS: atom_id res chain seq x y z
N MET A 1 -3.48 3.75 -28.03
CA MET A 1 -2.31 2.89 -27.72
C MET A 1 -2.61 2.25 -26.38
N ASP A 2 -2.93 0.96 -26.38
CA ASP A 2 -3.17 0.22 -25.14
C ASP A 2 -1.84 0.11 -24.38
N PHE A 3 -1.78 0.59 -23.14
CA PHE A 3 -0.54 0.56 -22.35
C PHE A 3 -0.06 -0.89 -22.14
N TYR A 4 -0.99 -1.84 -22.11
CA TYR A 4 -0.71 -3.25 -21.89
C TYR A 4 -0.22 -3.99 -23.13
N SER A 5 -0.34 -3.40 -24.33
CA SER A 5 0.19 -3.97 -25.57
C SER A 5 1.65 -3.57 -25.84
N PHE A 6 2.25 -2.74 -25.00
CA PHE A 6 3.66 -2.40 -25.09
C PHE A 6 4.52 -3.63 -24.71
N ALA A 7 5.41 -4.07 -25.60
CA ALA A 7 6.07 -5.39 -25.49
C ALA A 7 6.73 -5.69 -24.13
N PRO A 8 7.48 -4.77 -23.49
CA PRO A 8 8.00 -5.00 -22.14
C PRO A 8 6.93 -5.21 -21.07
N VAL A 9 5.82 -4.46 -21.13
CA VAL A 9 4.71 -4.57 -20.17
C VAL A 9 3.93 -5.86 -20.43
N ALA A 10 3.68 -6.19 -21.70
CA ALA A 10 3.03 -7.43 -22.10
C ALA A 10 3.82 -8.66 -21.64
N ALA A 11 5.14 -8.67 -21.81
CA ALA A 11 5.99 -9.79 -21.36
C ALA A 11 5.97 -9.98 -19.84
N VAL A 12 5.96 -8.89 -19.07
CA VAL A 12 5.86 -8.97 -17.60
C VAL A 12 4.47 -9.44 -17.16
N LEU A 13 3.41 -8.99 -17.83
CA LEU A 13 2.05 -9.46 -17.59
C LEU A 13 1.89 -10.95 -17.92
N ASP A 14 2.47 -11.41 -19.03
CA ASP A 14 2.44 -12.81 -19.46
C ASP A 14 3.20 -13.71 -18.48
N LEU A 15 4.36 -13.27 -18.01
CA LEU A 15 5.09 -13.96 -16.93
C LEU A 15 4.27 -14.01 -15.64
N ALA A 16 3.61 -12.92 -15.27
CA ALA A 16 2.74 -12.88 -14.10
C ALA A 16 1.53 -13.81 -14.26
N TYR A 17 0.91 -13.84 -15.44
CA TYR A 17 -0.18 -14.76 -15.80
C TYR A 17 0.27 -16.22 -15.66
N ALA A 18 1.37 -16.60 -16.31
CA ALA A 18 1.93 -17.94 -16.20
C ALA A 18 2.24 -18.34 -14.75
N GLY A 19 2.78 -17.41 -13.97
CA GLY A 19 3.06 -17.62 -12.54
C GLY A 19 1.79 -17.83 -11.70
N VAL A 20 0.72 -17.06 -11.96
CA VAL A 20 -0.57 -17.28 -11.30
C VAL A 20 -1.16 -18.61 -11.70
N THR A 21 -1.23 -18.93 -13.00
CA THR A 21 -1.78 -20.20 -13.49
C THR A 21 -1.05 -21.41 -12.89
N ALA A 22 0.29 -21.37 -12.82
CA ALA A 22 1.06 -22.43 -12.16
C ALA A 22 0.72 -22.60 -10.67
N LEU A 23 0.45 -21.50 -9.96
CA LEU A 23 -0.02 -21.56 -8.58
C LEU A 23 -1.45 -22.11 -8.49
N ILE A 24 -2.33 -21.79 -9.45
CA ILE A 24 -3.69 -22.34 -9.53
C ILE A 24 -3.61 -23.85 -9.70
N ASP A 25 -2.84 -24.34 -10.67
CA ASP A 25 -2.67 -25.77 -10.92
C ASP A 25 -2.14 -26.49 -9.68
N PHE A 26 -1.20 -25.87 -8.96
CA PHE A 26 -0.67 -26.38 -7.70
C PHE A 26 -1.73 -26.47 -6.59
N PHE A 27 -2.63 -25.48 -6.47
CA PHE A 27 -3.67 -25.46 -5.43
C PHE A 27 -4.95 -26.20 -5.81
N THR A 28 -5.20 -26.43 -7.10
CA THR A 28 -6.40 -27.12 -7.63
C THR A 28 -6.70 -28.44 -6.94
N PRO A 29 -5.75 -29.38 -6.74
CA PRO A 29 -6.04 -30.65 -6.08
C PRO A 29 -6.44 -30.51 -4.60
N LEU A 30 -6.07 -29.41 -3.95
CA LEU A 30 -6.32 -29.18 -2.52
C LEU A 30 -7.56 -28.32 -2.27
N ALA A 31 -7.83 -27.37 -3.16
CA ALA A 31 -8.77 -26.27 -2.93
C ALA A 31 -9.87 -26.14 -4.00
N GLY A 32 -9.79 -26.90 -5.09
CA GLY A 32 -10.79 -26.87 -6.16
C GLY A 32 -11.03 -25.46 -6.69
N SER A 33 -12.29 -25.00 -6.64
CA SER A 33 -12.69 -23.66 -7.09
C SER A 33 -11.97 -22.51 -6.36
N PHE A 34 -11.50 -22.72 -5.13
CA PHE A 34 -10.77 -21.70 -4.38
C PHE A 34 -9.29 -21.56 -4.79
N ALA A 35 -8.77 -22.44 -5.64
CA ALA A 35 -7.36 -22.44 -6.04
C ALA A 35 -6.92 -21.11 -6.65
N ALA A 36 -7.79 -20.47 -7.44
CA ALA A 36 -7.52 -19.16 -8.03
C ALA A 36 -7.38 -18.04 -6.98
N ALA A 37 -8.28 -18.00 -5.99
CA ALA A 37 -8.17 -17.06 -4.90
C ALA A 37 -6.89 -17.31 -4.08
N LEU A 38 -6.57 -18.57 -3.77
CA LEU A 38 -5.34 -18.94 -3.06
C LEU A 38 -4.07 -18.58 -3.85
N ALA A 39 -4.07 -18.75 -5.18
CA ALA A 39 -2.96 -18.35 -6.03
C ALA A 39 -2.70 -16.84 -5.96
N VAL A 40 -3.76 -16.02 -6.00
CA VAL A 40 -3.65 -14.57 -5.81
C VAL A 40 -3.06 -14.23 -4.44
N VAL A 41 -3.55 -14.85 -3.38
CA VAL A 41 -3.02 -14.64 -2.01
C VAL A 41 -1.54 -15.05 -1.95
N ALA A 42 -1.20 -16.24 -2.44
CA ALA A 42 0.15 -16.79 -2.40
C ALA A 42 1.15 -15.92 -3.18
N LEU A 43 0.82 -15.53 -4.42
CA LEU A 43 1.65 -14.64 -5.22
C LEU A 43 1.88 -13.31 -4.49
N THR A 44 0.81 -12.74 -3.91
CA THR A 44 0.91 -11.49 -3.14
C THR A 44 1.87 -11.63 -1.98
N LEU A 45 1.80 -12.72 -1.22
CA LEU A 45 2.68 -12.99 -0.09
C LEU A 45 4.13 -13.23 -0.52
N ILE A 46 4.37 -13.93 -1.63
CA ILE A 46 5.72 -14.14 -2.18
C ILE A 46 6.36 -12.79 -2.53
N VAL A 47 5.66 -11.95 -3.30
CA VAL A 47 6.14 -10.62 -3.68
C VAL A 47 6.38 -9.77 -2.43
N ARG A 48 5.41 -9.74 -1.50
CA ARG A 48 5.54 -8.98 -0.25
C ARG A 48 6.70 -9.44 0.62
N THR A 49 6.98 -10.73 0.67
CA THR A 49 8.12 -11.31 1.39
C THR A 49 9.45 -10.89 0.77
N ALA A 50 9.55 -10.91 -0.56
CA ALA A 50 10.72 -10.40 -1.28
C ALA A 50 10.96 -8.90 -1.04
N LEU A 51 9.90 -8.14 -0.74
CA LEU A 51 9.97 -6.70 -0.44
C LEU A 51 10.24 -6.34 1.02
N ILE A 52 10.39 -7.32 1.93
CA ILE A 52 10.73 -7.08 3.34
C ILE A 52 11.98 -6.18 3.53
N PRO A 53 13.09 -6.33 2.76
CA PRO A 53 14.24 -5.44 2.89
C PRO A 53 13.88 -3.97 2.62
N VAL A 54 12.98 -3.74 1.68
CA VAL A 54 12.45 -2.41 1.33
C VAL A 54 11.52 -1.89 2.44
N GLY A 55 10.70 -2.76 3.04
CA GLY A 55 9.91 -2.41 4.23
C GLY A 55 10.79 -2.02 5.43
N ARG A 56 11.90 -2.74 5.63
CA ARG A 56 12.89 -2.46 6.69
C ARG A 56 13.56 -1.10 6.52
N SER A 57 13.93 -0.73 5.30
CA SER A 57 14.53 0.59 5.03
C SER A 57 13.53 1.74 5.26
N GLN A 58 12.25 1.55 4.93
CA GLN A 58 11.19 2.53 5.20
C GLN A 58 11.02 2.80 6.69
N VAL A 59 10.96 1.76 7.52
CA VAL A 59 10.80 1.91 8.97
C VAL A 59 12.03 2.58 9.60
N ARG A 60 13.24 2.29 9.10
CA ARG A 60 14.45 3.01 9.51
C ARG A 60 14.38 4.50 9.14
N ALA A 61 13.99 4.82 7.90
CA ALA A 61 13.81 6.19 7.46
C ALA A 61 12.75 6.93 8.29
N GLU A 62 11.68 6.24 8.70
CA GLU A 62 10.66 6.75 9.61
C GLU A 62 11.27 7.15 10.95
N PHE A 63 12.07 6.29 11.59
CA PHE A 63 12.74 6.60 12.85
C PHE A 63 13.76 7.74 12.73
N THR A 64 14.55 7.77 11.66
CA THR A 64 15.49 8.88 11.41
C THR A 64 14.74 10.21 11.28
N ARG A 65 13.63 10.25 10.54
CA ARG A 65 12.78 11.45 10.44
C ARG A 65 12.24 11.89 11.80
N ARG A 66 11.85 10.95 12.68
CA ARG A 66 11.43 11.28 14.06
C ARG A 66 12.57 11.90 14.86
N ARG A 67 13.78 11.34 14.78
CA ARG A 67 14.97 11.87 15.47
C ARG A 67 15.31 13.28 15.02
N LEU A 68 15.17 13.56 13.73
CA LEU A 68 15.51 14.86 13.13
C LEU A 68 14.41 15.92 13.30
N ALA A 69 13.14 15.52 13.51
CA ALA A 69 12.00 16.42 13.64
C ALA A 69 12.22 17.63 14.57
N PRO A 70 12.72 17.50 15.82
CA PRO A 70 12.91 18.65 16.70
C PRO A 70 13.97 19.64 16.18
N ARG A 71 15.05 19.14 15.58
CA ARG A 71 16.10 20.00 14.99
C ARG A 71 15.61 20.70 13.73
N LEU A 72 14.84 19.99 12.89
CA LEU A 72 14.18 20.57 11.72
C LEU A 72 13.22 21.70 12.11
N GLN A 73 12.49 21.55 13.21
CA GLN A 73 11.63 22.61 13.73
C GLN A 73 12.42 23.81 14.25
N ALA A 74 13.54 23.59 14.95
CA ALA A 74 14.41 24.67 15.39
C ALA A 74 14.97 25.48 14.20
N ILE A 75 15.38 24.80 13.13
CA ILE A 75 15.79 25.43 11.86
C ILE A 75 14.62 26.23 11.27
N SER A 76 13.44 25.61 11.17
CA SER A 76 12.24 26.27 10.64
C SER A 76 11.85 27.53 11.42
N ARG A 77 12.02 27.54 12.74
CA ARG A 77 11.77 28.72 13.59
C ARG A 77 12.80 29.82 13.35
N LYS A 78 14.09 29.46 13.32
CA LYS A 78 15.20 30.43 13.19
C LYS A 78 15.25 31.11 11.83
N TYR A 79 14.87 30.39 10.77
CA TYR A 79 14.97 30.87 9.38
C TYR A 79 13.60 31.06 8.70
N ARG A 80 12.53 31.25 9.49
CA ARG A 80 11.15 31.42 9.01
C ARG A 80 11.01 32.45 7.90
N ASP A 81 11.70 33.58 8.03
CA ASP A 81 11.60 34.70 7.08
C ASP A 81 12.62 34.60 5.93
N LYS A 82 13.39 33.51 5.84
CA LYS A 82 14.49 33.33 4.87
C LYS A 82 14.38 31.97 4.19
N PRO A 83 13.50 31.80 3.19
CA PRO A 83 13.16 30.49 2.61
C PRO A 83 14.37 29.77 1.98
N GLU A 84 15.26 30.50 1.32
CA GLU A 84 16.49 29.94 0.73
C GLU A 84 17.43 29.36 1.80
N LEU A 85 17.63 30.11 2.89
CA LEU A 85 18.46 29.66 4.02
C LEU A 85 17.79 28.51 4.78
N LEU A 86 16.46 28.51 4.92
CA LEU A 86 15.71 27.40 5.50
C LEU A 86 15.94 26.12 4.71
N GLN A 87 15.82 26.16 3.38
CA GLN A 87 16.06 25.00 2.53
C GLN A 87 17.51 24.53 2.63
N GLN A 88 18.47 25.45 2.55
CA GLN A 88 19.90 25.13 2.64
C GLN A 88 20.25 24.47 3.97
N LYS A 89 19.80 25.03 5.10
CA LYS A 89 20.07 24.48 6.44
C LYS A 89 19.36 23.17 6.70
N THR A 90 18.15 23.00 6.16
CA THR A 90 17.42 21.72 6.21
C THR A 90 18.20 20.62 5.49
N LEU A 91 18.68 20.90 4.27
CA LEU A 91 19.49 19.94 3.51
C LEU A 91 20.85 19.67 4.17
N ALA A 92 21.48 20.69 4.75
CA ALA A 92 22.73 20.53 5.51
C ALA A 92 22.54 19.56 6.68
N LEU A 93 21.47 19.73 7.48
CA LEU A 93 21.16 18.82 8.59
C LEU A 93 20.93 17.39 8.10
N TYR A 94 20.19 17.18 7.01
CA TYR A 94 20.02 15.85 6.43
C TYR A 94 21.35 15.23 6.01
N LYS A 95 22.25 16.01 5.39
CA LYS A 95 23.60 15.55 5.00
C LYS A 95 24.48 15.22 6.21
N GLU A 96 24.52 16.08 7.22
CA GLU A 96 25.27 15.88 8.47
C GLU A 96 24.86 14.58 9.18
N GLU A 97 23.56 14.24 9.11
CA GLU A 97 22.98 13.06 9.75
C GLU A 97 22.96 11.83 8.84
N ASN A 98 23.62 11.90 7.67
CA ASN A 98 23.64 10.86 6.64
C ASN A 98 22.23 10.33 6.29
N ALA A 99 21.25 11.23 6.27
CA ALA A 99 19.85 10.96 6.04
C ALA A 99 19.38 11.59 4.72
N SER A 100 18.38 10.98 4.08
CA SER A 100 17.78 11.50 2.85
C SER A 100 16.33 11.93 3.07
N PRO A 101 15.90 13.11 2.58
CA PRO A 101 14.51 13.53 2.63
C PRO A 101 13.59 12.59 1.83
N PHE A 102 14.13 11.88 0.83
CA PHE A 102 13.39 10.97 -0.05
C PHE A 102 13.41 9.51 0.41
N ALA A 103 14.06 9.17 1.52
CA ALA A 103 14.18 7.78 1.98
C ALA A 103 12.84 7.06 2.24
N GLY A 104 11.71 7.76 2.28
CA GLY A 104 10.36 7.22 2.48
C GLY A 104 9.49 7.05 1.22
N ILE A 105 9.92 7.49 0.03
CA ILE A 105 9.09 7.38 -1.20
C ILE A 105 9.31 6.08 -1.98
N GLY A 106 10.35 5.31 -1.65
CA GLY A 106 10.64 3.99 -2.25
C GLY A 106 9.44 3.03 -2.36
N PRO A 107 8.60 2.84 -1.33
CA PRO A 107 7.39 2.00 -1.45
C PRO A 107 6.44 2.49 -2.53
N ALA A 108 6.21 3.79 -2.64
CA ALA A 108 5.25 4.34 -3.59
C ALA A 108 5.73 4.13 -5.03
N LEU A 109 7.04 4.31 -5.28
CA LEU A 109 7.63 4.07 -6.59
C LEU A 109 7.56 2.60 -7.00
N LEU A 110 7.77 1.68 -6.07
CA LEU A 110 7.72 0.24 -6.35
C LEU A 110 6.29 -0.32 -6.41
N GLN A 111 5.35 0.32 -5.72
CA GLN A 111 3.95 -0.10 -5.69
C GLN A 111 3.25 0.18 -7.03
N ALA A 112 3.63 1.24 -7.76
CA ALA A 112 2.99 1.58 -9.03
C ALA A 112 3.09 0.46 -10.08
N PRO A 113 4.28 -0.12 -10.39
CA PRO A 113 4.37 -1.26 -11.30
C PRO A 113 3.55 -2.47 -10.86
N VAL A 114 3.59 -2.82 -9.58
CA VAL A 114 2.86 -3.99 -9.05
C VAL A 114 1.35 -3.81 -9.20
N VAL A 115 0.82 -2.62 -8.90
CA VAL A 115 -0.61 -2.32 -9.07
C VAL A 115 -1.00 -2.38 -10.54
N SER A 116 -0.18 -1.84 -11.46
CA SER A 116 -0.44 -1.93 -12.90
C SER A 116 -0.50 -3.37 -13.40
N ILE A 117 0.40 -4.24 -12.91
CA ILE A 117 0.42 -5.66 -13.29
C ILE A 117 -0.83 -6.39 -12.78
N VAL A 118 -1.16 -6.23 -11.49
CA VAL A 118 -2.35 -6.87 -10.90
C VAL A 118 -3.64 -6.36 -11.56
N TYR A 119 -3.73 -5.05 -11.82
CA TYR A 119 -4.89 -4.47 -12.49
C TYR A 119 -5.02 -4.98 -13.93
N GLY A 120 -3.91 -5.06 -14.67
CA GLY A 120 -3.88 -5.64 -16.01
C GLY A 120 -4.33 -7.10 -16.02
N LEU A 121 -3.85 -7.90 -15.06
CA LEU A 121 -4.14 -9.33 -14.95
C LEU A 121 -5.63 -9.64 -14.72
N PHE A 122 -6.38 -8.71 -14.11
CA PHE A 122 -7.78 -8.95 -13.72
C PHE A 122 -8.81 -8.07 -14.44
N ILE A 123 -8.39 -7.28 -15.43
CA ILE A 123 -9.29 -6.41 -16.21
C ILE A 123 -9.15 -6.62 -17.71
N VAL A 124 -7.97 -7.03 -18.19
CA VAL A 124 -7.77 -7.25 -19.61
C VAL A 124 -8.29 -8.65 -19.98
N ALA A 125 -9.18 -8.70 -20.97
CA ALA A 125 -9.80 -9.95 -21.44
C ALA A 125 -8.81 -10.85 -22.21
N SER A 126 -7.69 -10.30 -22.68
CA SER A 126 -6.62 -11.03 -23.35
C SER A 126 -5.24 -10.51 -22.96
N ILE A 127 -4.30 -11.41 -22.77
CA ILE A 127 -2.91 -11.08 -22.41
C ILE A 127 -2.02 -11.60 -23.53
N ASN A 128 -1.16 -10.75 -24.09
CA ASN A 128 -0.20 -11.17 -25.12
C ASN A 128 -0.80 -11.99 -26.31
N GLY A 129 -2.08 -11.74 -26.65
CA GLY A 129 -2.80 -12.43 -27.73
C GLY A 129 -3.56 -13.71 -27.35
N HIS A 130 -3.49 -14.21 -26.11
CA HIS A 130 -4.35 -15.31 -25.63
C HIS A 130 -5.54 -14.80 -24.78
N PRO A 131 -6.66 -15.55 -24.67
CA PRO A 131 -7.72 -15.26 -23.71
C PRO A 131 -7.20 -15.30 -22.27
N ASN A 132 -7.71 -14.43 -21.41
CA ASN A 132 -7.37 -14.41 -20.00
C ASN A 132 -8.36 -15.27 -19.18
N ASP A 133 -8.00 -16.54 -19.00
CA ASP A 133 -8.85 -17.51 -18.29
C ASP A 133 -8.96 -17.21 -16.78
N LEU A 134 -8.06 -16.37 -16.23
CA LEU A 134 -8.08 -16.00 -14.80
C LEU A 134 -9.35 -15.26 -14.39
N LEU A 135 -10.00 -14.56 -15.33
CA LEU A 135 -11.26 -13.84 -15.08
C LEU A 135 -12.43 -14.79 -14.86
N GLY A 136 -12.36 -16.01 -15.42
CA GLY A 136 -13.42 -17.00 -15.34
C GLY A 136 -13.44 -17.80 -14.03
N HIS A 137 -12.36 -17.78 -13.26
CA HIS A 137 -12.32 -18.45 -11.97
C HIS A 137 -13.18 -17.75 -10.92
N GLU A 138 -13.67 -18.52 -9.95
CA GLU A 138 -14.65 -18.06 -8.98
C GLU A 138 -14.15 -18.10 -7.54
N LEU A 139 -14.68 -17.21 -6.72
CA LEU A 139 -14.56 -17.23 -5.27
C LEU A 139 -15.98 -17.18 -4.68
N PHE A 140 -16.38 -18.26 -3.99
CA PHE A 140 -17.76 -18.42 -3.47
C PHE A 140 -18.86 -18.21 -4.54
N GLY A 141 -18.62 -18.68 -5.78
CA GLY A 141 -19.56 -18.55 -6.90
C GLY A 141 -19.55 -17.19 -7.59
N VAL A 142 -18.56 -16.34 -7.27
CA VAL A 142 -18.40 -15.01 -7.89
C VAL A 142 -17.14 -15.00 -8.73
N SER A 143 -17.25 -14.64 -10.00
CA SER A 143 -16.09 -14.51 -10.89
C SER A 143 -15.10 -13.47 -10.35
N LEU A 144 -13.81 -13.81 -10.38
CA LEU A 144 -12.70 -12.95 -9.98
C LEU A 144 -12.61 -11.65 -10.79
N GLY A 145 -13.18 -11.64 -12.01
CA GLY A 145 -13.28 -10.47 -12.87
C GLY A 145 -14.44 -9.52 -12.55
N THR A 146 -15.36 -9.92 -11.67
CA THR A 146 -16.58 -9.14 -11.35
C THR A 146 -16.28 -8.05 -10.33
N SER A 147 -16.79 -6.83 -10.51
CA SER A 147 -16.70 -5.74 -9.53
C SER A 147 -17.94 -5.67 -8.63
N LEU A 148 -17.87 -5.00 -7.48
CA LEU A 148 -19.03 -4.85 -6.59
C LEU A 148 -20.19 -4.16 -7.30
N LEU A 149 -19.91 -3.15 -8.15
CA LEU A 149 -20.94 -2.44 -8.89
C LEU A 149 -21.67 -3.38 -9.86
N ALA A 150 -20.94 -4.26 -10.55
CA ALA A 150 -21.53 -5.27 -11.42
C ALA A 150 -22.34 -6.30 -10.61
N GLN A 151 -21.83 -6.73 -9.44
CA GLN A 151 -22.53 -7.66 -8.55
C GLN A 151 -23.84 -7.09 -7.99
N LEU A 152 -23.87 -5.78 -7.67
CA LEU A 152 -25.07 -5.10 -7.20
C LEU A 152 -26.14 -4.95 -8.29
N ALA A 153 -25.75 -5.01 -9.56
CA ALA A 153 -26.66 -4.99 -10.70
C ALA A 153 -27.13 -6.39 -11.13
N ALA A 154 -26.53 -7.45 -10.57
CA ALA A 154 -26.90 -8.83 -10.88
C ALA A 154 -28.23 -9.23 -10.22
N PRO A 155 -29.00 -10.17 -10.79
CA PRO A 155 -30.24 -10.67 -10.18
C PRO A 155 -30.02 -11.31 -8.80
N ASP A 156 -28.93 -12.06 -8.64
CA ASP A 156 -28.56 -12.76 -7.40
C ASP A 156 -27.44 -12.01 -6.66
N ILE A 157 -27.84 -11.00 -5.88
CA ILE A 157 -26.91 -10.06 -5.24
C ILE A 157 -26.20 -10.67 -4.02
N LEU A 158 -26.92 -11.46 -3.22
CA LEU A 158 -26.51 -11.78 -1.84
C LEU A 158 -25.16 -12.49 -1.71
N PRO A 159 -24.85 -13.57 -2.45
CA PRO A 159 -23.59 -14.30 -2.25
C PRO A 159 -22.38 -13.40 -2.53
N GLY A 160 -22.39 -12.69 -3.65
CA GLY A 160 -21.27 -11.81 -3.99
C GLY A 160 -21.20 -10.55 -3.15
N ALA A 161 -22.33 -9.96 -2.78
CA ALA A 161 -22.34 -8.82 -1.87
C ALA A 161 -21.72 -9.15 -0.51
N LEU A 162 -21.94 -10.35 0.03
CA LEU A 162 -21.32 -10.79 1.27
C LEU A 162 -19.80 -10.95 1.15
N VAL A 163 -19.30 -11.53 0.05
CA VAL A 163 -17.86 -11.66 -0.20
C VAL A 163 -17.20 -10.27 -0.22
N PHE A 164 -17.76 -9.34 -1.00
CA PHE A 164 -17.26 -7.97 -1.04
C PHE A 164 -17.39 -7.28 0.32
N ALA A 165 -18.50 -7.42 1.03
CA ALA A 165 -18.69 -6.82 2.34
C ALA A 165 -17.63 -7.27 3.35
N VAL A 166 -17.28 -8.56 3.38
CA VAL A 166 -16.21 -9.09 4.23
C VAL A 166 -14.87 -8.48 3.85
N LEU A 167 -14.49 -8.52 2.56
CA LEU A 167 -13.20 -7.98 2.10
C LEU A 167 -13.08 -6.47 2.37
N LEU A 168 -14.11 -5.69 2.06
CA LEU A 168 -14.14 -4.25 2.30
C LEU A 168 -14.12 -3.92 3.78
N THR A 169 -14.76 -4.72 4.63
CA THR A 169 -14.70 -4.57 6.09
C THR A 169 -13.27 -4.78 6.58
N VAL A 170 -12.57 -5.81 6.10
CA VAL A 170 -11.16 -6.05 6.46
C VAL A 170 -10.29 -4.86 6.04
N ILE A 171 -10.42 -4.37 4.79
CA ILE A 171 -9.68 -3.20 4.32
C ILE A 171 -10.01 -1.96 5.18
N ALA A 172 -11.28 -1.73 5.52
CA ALA A 172 -11.71 -0.61 6.34
C ALA A 172 -11.14 -0.68 7.77
N VAL A 173 -11.11 -1.87 8.37
CA VAL A 173 -10.47 -2.09 9.67
C VAL A 173 -8.96 -1.81 9.59
N VAL A 174 -8.28 -2.31 8.57
CA VAL A 174 -6.86 -2.04 8.33
C VAL A 174 -6.60 -0.55 8.13
N ALA A 175 -7.45 0.14 7.37
CA ALA A 175 -7.38 1.58 7.15
C ALA A 175 -7.60 2.36 8.45
N ALA A 176 -8.58 1.97 9.27
CA ALA A 176 -8.85 2.58 10.58
C ALA A 176 -7.67 2.42 11.54
N VAL A 177 -7.12 1.21 11.66
CA VAL A 177 -5.93 0.95 12.49
C VAL A 177 -4.74 1.76 11.98
N SER A 178 -4.51 1.77 10.65
CA SER A 178 -3.44 2.56 10.03
C SER A 178 -3.59 4.05 10.32
N ARG A 179 -4.81 4.59 10.27
CA ARG A 179 -5.11 5.98 10.63
C ARG A 179 -4.85 6.25 12.10
N ILE A 180 -5.28 5.39 13.02
CA ILE A 180 -5.01 5.55 14.46
C ILE A 180 -3.50 5.60 14.72
N VAL A 181 -2.74 4.71 14.10
CA VAL A 181 -1.28 4.67 14.24
C VAL A 181 -0.62 5.91 13.63
N ALA A 182 -1.10 6.39 12.47
CA ALA A 182 -0.61 7.61 11.84
C ALA A 182 -0.94 8.87 12.65
N LEU A 183 -2.11 8.95 13.27
CA LEU A 183 -2.49 10.06 14.13
C LEU A 183 -1.68 10.09 15.41
N ARG A 184 -1.40 8.93 16.02
CA ARG A 184 -0.48 8.82 17.16
C ARG A 184 0.94 9.27 16.77
N PHE A 185 1.35 8.98 15.54
CA PHE A 185 2.64 9.44 15.01
C PHE A 185 2.71 10.96 14.87
N THR A 186 1.68 11.59 14.30
CA THR A 186 1.67 13.04 14.09
C THR A 186 1.39 13.82 15.37
N ALA A 187 0.56 13.31 16.28
CA ALA A 187 0.28 13.95 17.57
C ALA A 187 1.53 14.11 18.45
N ASN A 188 2.47 13.17 18.37
CA ASN A 188 3.74 13.24 19.11
C ASN A 188 4.78 14.14 18.44
N GLN A 189 4.47 14.79 17.31
CA GLN A 189 5.33 15.82 16.74
C GLN A 189 4.89 17.18 17.29
N PRO A 190 5.78 17.94 17.94
CA PRO A 190 5.45 19.27 18.42
C PRO A 190 5.26 20.22 17.23
N VAL A 191 4.05 20.33 16.70
CA VAL A 191 3.76 21.32 15.65
C VAL A 191 3.73 22.69 16.32
N ASP A 192 4.62 23.57 15.90
CA ASP A 192 4.58 24.97 16.33
C ASP A 192 3.28 25.61 15.84
N ALA A 193 2.33 25.78 16.75
CA ALA A 193 1.03 26.37 16.46
C ALA A 193 1.13 27.83 16.01
N THR A 194 2.27 28.50 16.22
CA THR A 194 2.49 29.91 15.87
C THR A 194 3.15 30.09 14.49
N ALA A 195 3.55 29.00 13.82
CA ALA A 195 4.11 29.05 12.47
C ALA A 195 3.06 29.48 11.44
N PRO A 196 3.42 30.28 10.41
CA PRO A 196 2.48 30.71 9.40
C PRO A 196 2.12 29.50 8.54
N GLY A 197 0.82 29.21 8.42
CA GLY A 197 0.36 27.98 7.76
C GLY A 197 0.43 26.72 8.63
N ALA A 198 0.66 26.83 9.95
CA ALA A 198 0.51 25.70 10.88
C ALA A 198 -0.91 25.10 10.83
N GLU A 199 -1.92 25.95 10.73
CA GLU A 199 -3.31 25.53 10.55
C GLU A 199 -3.52 24.79 9.22
N ARG A 200 -2.97 25.33 8.12
CA ARG A 200 -2.96 24.67 6.80
C ARG A 200 -2.26 23.32 6.85
N MET A 201 -1.13 23.20 7.56
CA MET A 201 -0.39 21.95 7.72
C MET A 201 -1.18 20.92 8.55
N LYS A 202 -1.83 21.36 9.62
CA LYS A 202 -2.74 20.50 10.41
C LYS A 202 -3.91 20.01 9.57
N LEU A 203 -4.53 20.89 8.77
CA LEU A 203 -5.62 20.54 7.87
C LEU A 203 -5.16 19.57 6.77
N LEU A 204 -4.02 19.82 6.13
CA LEU A 204 -3.42 18.90 5.17
C LEU A 204 -3.12 17.53 5.81
N GLY A 205 -2.53 17.51 7.00
CA GLY A 205 -2.26 16.28 7.74
C GLY A 205 -3.54 15.52 8.11
N ALA A 206 -4.60 16.24 8.49
CA ALA A 206 -5.91 15.67 8.76
C ALA A 206 -6.49 15.01 7.50
N TRP A 207 -6.48 15.68 6.35
CA TRP A 207 -6.91 15.12 5.06
C TRP A 207 -6.06 13.92 4.62
N LEU A 208 -4.73 14.02 4.74
CA LEU A 208 -3.81 12.92 4.42
C LEU A 208 -4.09 11.68 5.30
N SER A 209 -4.57 11.85 6.53
CA SER A 209 -4.95 10.73 7.41
C SER A 209 -6.13 9.91 6.88
N TRP A 210 -6.92 10.47 5.95
CA TRP A 210 -8.03 9.79 5.28
C TRP A 210 -7.60 9.06 4.00
N LEU A 211 -6.40 9.29 3.48
CA LEU A 211 -5.89 8.60 2.28
C LEU A 211 -6.09 7.08 2.31
N PRO A 212 -5.87 6.36 3.44
CA PRO A 212 -6.08 4.91 3.47
C PRO A 212 -7.53 4.49 3.14
N PHE A 213 -8.54 5.31 3.42
CA PHE A 213 -9.93 4.99 3.12
C PHE A 213 -10.27 5.07 1.63
N LEU A 214 -9.49 5.81 0.83
CA LEU A 214 -9.63 5.76 -0.63
C LEU A 214 -9.43 4.34 -1.17
N THR A 215 -8.62 3.52 -0.50
CA THR A 215 -8.43 2.13 -0.90
C THR A 215 -9.70 1.29 -0.75
N VAL A 216 -10.57 1.59 0.23
CA VAL A 216 -11.87 0.92 0.41
C VAL A 216 -12.81 1.26 -0.75
N LEU A 217 -12.89 2.54 -1.12
CA LEU A 217 -13.72 2.99 -2.25
C LEU A 217 -13.22 2.38 -3.56
N PHE A 218 -11.90 2.43 -3.80
CA PHE A 218 -11.29 1.83 -4.97
C PHE A 218 -11.52 0.32 -5.02
N ALA A 219 -11.38 -0.37 -3.89
CA ALA A 219 -11.60 -1.81 -3.77
C ALA A 219 -13.03 -2.26 -4.11
N GLY A 220 -14.04 -1.37 -4.04
CA GLY A 220 -15.40 -1.66 -4.50
C GLY A 220 -15.58 -1.53 -6.01
N VAL A 221 -14.79 -0.69 -6.69
CA VAL A 221 -14.96 -0.44 -8.13
C VAL A 221 -14.14 -1.42 -8.98
N VAL A 222 -13.05 -1.93 -8.43
CA VAL A 222 -12.19 -2.91 -9.12
C VAL A 222 -12.75 -4.33 -9.07
N PRO A 223 -12.27 -5.24 -9.93
CA PRO A 223 -12.61 -6.66 -9.88
C PRO A 223 -12.27 -7.34 -8.56
N LEU A 224 -13.01 -8.40 -8.23
CA LEU A 224 -12.88 -9.16 -6.99
C LEU A 224 -11.45 -9.65 -6.72
N ALA A 225 -10.71 -10.11 -7.74
CA ALA A 225 -9.31 -10.48 -7.56
C ALA A 225 -8.42 -9.31 -7.12
N ALA A 226 -8.65 -8.11 -7.66
CA ALA A 226 -7.94 -6.91 -7.25
C ALA A 226 -8.35 -6.50 -5.82
N THR A 227 -9.63 -6.62 -5.45
CA THR A 227 -10.13 -6.43 -4.08
C THR A 227 -9.47 -7.40 -3.10
N LEU A 228 -9.34 -8.68 -3.47
CA LEU A 228 -8.66 -9.71 -2.67
C LEU A 228 -7.18 -9.38 -2.51
N TYR A 229 -6.49 -9.05 -3.60
CA TYR A 229 -5.11 -8.56 -3.56
C TYR A 229 -4.96 -7.36 -2.62
N LEU A 230 -5.82 -6.34 -2.75
CA LEU A 230 -5.80 -5.14 -1.89
C LEU A 230 -5.98 -5.50 -0.42
N THR A 231 -6.87 -6.46 -0.13
CA THR A 231 -7.10 -6.95 1.22
C THR A 231 -5.84 -7.57 1.81
N VAL A 232 -5.22 -8.52 1.10
CA VAL A 232 -3.99 -9.20 1.56
C VAL A 232 -2.83 -8.22 1.68
N THR A 233 -2.63 -7.37 0.68
CA THR A 233 -1.48 -6.47 0.57
C THR A 233 -1.50 -5.37 1.64
N THR A 234 -2.68 -4.82 1.96
CA THR A 234 -2.84 -3.80 3.02
C THR A 234 -2.71 -4.43 4.40
N THR A 235 -3.30 -5.61 4.59
CA THR A 235 -3.16 -6.39 5.83
C THR A 235 -1.70 -6.74 6.11
N TRP A 236 -0.99 -7.28 5.10
CA TRP A 236 0.44 -7.55 5.18
C TRP A 236 1.22 -6.30 5.58
N THR A 237 0.98 -5.18 4.90
CA THR A 237 1.70 -3.93 5.15
C THR A 237 1.51 -3.46 6.60
N LEU A 238 0.29 -3.60 7.15
CA LEU A 238 0.02 -3.27 8.55
C LEU A 238 0.81 -4.17 9.51
N VAL A 239 0.77 -5.48 9.28
CA VAL A 239 1.46 -6.48 10.11
C VAL A 239 2.98 -6.30 10.03
N GLU A 240 3.54 -6.24 8.82
CA GLU A 240 4.95 -6.03 8.55
C GLU A 240 5.46 -4.76 9.25
N ARG A 241 4.79 -3.62 9.06
CA ARG A 241 5.18 -2.37 9.72
C ARG A 241 5.08 -2.46 11.23
N SER A 242 4.07 -3.15 11.75
CA SER A 242 3.89 -3.30 13.20
C SER A 242 5.03 -4.14 13.81
N ILE A 243 5.43 -5.23 13.14
CA ILE A 243 6.54 -6.08 13.57
C ILE A 243 7.87 -5.33 13.43
N LEU A 244 8.14 -4.75 12.25
CA LEU A 244 9.39 -4.04 11.98
C LEU A 244 9.59 -2.85 12.93
N ARG A 245 8.54 -2.10 13.26
CA ARG A 245 8.62 -1.00 14.23
C ARG A 245 8.96 -1.49 15.63
N ARG A 246 8.50 -2.68 16.03
CA ARG A 246 8.87 -3.28 17.33
C ARG A 246 10.32 -3.78 17.32
N VAL A 247 10.75 -4.42 16.25
CA VAL A 247 12.11 -5.00 16.13
C VAL A 247 13.19 -3.93 15.94
N LEU A 248 12.88 -2.88 15.18
CA LEU A 248 13.80 -1.78 14.88
C LEU A 248 13.66 -0.59 15.83
N ALA A 249 12.78 -0.68 16.83
CA ALA A 249 12.69 0.34 17.86
C ALA A 249 14.09 0.58 18.44
N PRO A 250 14.59 1.82 18.47
CA PRO A 250 15.87 2.12 19.11
C PRO A 250 15.83 1.62 20.56
N LYS A 251 16.79 0.79 20.97
CA LYS A 251 16.86 0.27 22.35
C LYS A 251 17.38 1.29 23.36
N ASP A 252 17.73 2.50 22.92
CA ASP A 252 18.35 3.52 23.76
C ASP A 252 17.40 4.71 23.98
N ALA A 253 16.49 4.52 24.94
CA ALA A 253 16.00 5.57 25.82
C ALA A 253 16.10 5.11 27.29
N GLY A 254 17.08 4.26 27.58
CA GLY A 254 17.47 3.85 28.92
C GLY A 254 18.70 4.64 29.36
N VAL A 255 18.50 5.49 30.36
CA VAL A 255 19.52 6.12 31.24
C VAL A 255 20.38 7.21 30.58
N GLN A 256 19.90 8.45 30.66
CA GLN A 256 20.66 9.49 31.37
C GLN A 256 19.68 10.12 32.37
N VAL A 257 19.80 9.66 33.63
CA VAL A 257 19.33 10.37 34.83
C VAL A 257 20.28 11.53 35.08
#